data_AF-A0A9D0TK74-F1
#
_entry.id   AF-A0A9D0TK74-F1
#
_cell.length_a   1.000
_cell.length_b   1.000
_cell.length_c   1.000
_cell.angle_alpha   90.00
_cell.angle_beta   90.00
_cell.angle_gamma   90.00
#
_symmetry.space_group_name_H-M   'P 1'
#
loop_
_entity.id
_entity.type
_entity.pdbx_description
1 polymer ?
#
loop_
_entity_poly.entity_id
_entity_poly.type
_entity_poly.pdbx_seq_one_letter_code
_entity_poly.pdbx_strand_id
1 'polypeptide(L)'
;MSEKKIQEQFGQVFIDAMASFAKKDIKTTNELESDEFSHVQNQDIRQALAETLYGARWLYKLGLALLATDKEQYAHVRAQIIDYASICEALLADVLAQGYSTNRLQGNQFQYFDLRCTRRMHWNNNDPLRSINNTTFEWRIKVAEESGIIDAQLARSLNGMRSKRNTVHLTRKIMSGVTYWSGFAKRSHTTMFHLIFQTRSWLGT
;
A
#
# COMPACT_ATOMS: atom_id res chain seq x y z
N MET A 1 -33.60 1.25 -32.31
CA MET A 1 -33.06 1.62 -30.98
C MET A 1 -33.76 2.90 -30.56
N SER A 2 -34.46 2.89 -29.42
CA SER A 2 -35.16 4.09 -28.90
C SER A 2 -34.16 5.21 -28.67
N GLU A 3 -34.35 6.36 -29.32
CA GLU A 3 -33.57 7.58 -29.05
C GLU A 3 -33.75 7.96 -27.58
N LYS A 4 -32.68 7.91 -26.80
CA LYS A 4 -32.67 8.35 -25.39
C LYS A 4 -33.11 9.81 -25.32
N LYS A 5 -33.95 10.16 -24.33
CA LYS A 5 -34.40 11.55 -24.14
C LYS A 5 -33.19 12.47 -23.97
N ILE A 6 -33.26 13.71 -24.46
CA ILE A 6 -32.14 14.69 -24.42
C ILE A 6 -31.52 14.84 -23.01
N GLN A 7 -32.35 14.77 -21.95
CA GLN A 7 -31.90 14.80 -20.56
C GLN A 7 -31.02 13.58 -20.18
N GLU A 8 -31.31 12.40 -20.72
CA GLU A 8 -30.50 11.19 -20.53
C GLU A 8 -29.17 11.29 -21.29
N GLN A 9 -29.16 11.94 -22.45
CA GLN A 9 -27.94 12.21 -23.22
C GLN A 9 -27.03 13.20 -22.49
N PHE A 10 -27.60 14.29 -21.95
CA PHE A 10 -26.87 15.25 -21.14
C PHE A 10 -26.27 14.59 -19.88
N GLY A 11 -27.07 13.82 -19.13
CA GLY A 11 -26.58 13.08 -17.97
C GLY A 11 -25.44 12.12 -18.31
N GLN A 12 -25.54 11.41 -19.44
CA GLN A 12 -24.48 10.51 -19.91
C GLN A 12 -23.17 11.25 -20.20
N VAL A 13 -23.21 12.42 -20.85
CA VAL A 13 -22.01 13.22 -21.14
C VAL A 13 -21.29 13.63 -19.86
N PHE A 14 -22.01 14.02 -18.81
CA PHE A 14 -21.41 14.35 -17.52
C PHE A 14 -20.77 13.12 -16.85
N ILE A 15 -21.47 11.98 -16.86
CA ILE A 15 -20.97 10.73 -16.31
C ILE A 15 -19.68 10.31 -17.04
N ASP A 16 -19.68 10.37 -18.37
CA ASP A 16 -18.54 9.99 -19.20
C ASP A 16 -17.35 10.92 -18.96
N ALA A 17 -17.58 12.23 -18.84
CA ALA A 17 -16.54 13.20 -18.53
C ALA A 17 -15.91 12.95 -17.15
N MET A 18 -16.72 12.71 -16.11
CA MET A 18 -16.22 12.36 -14.77
C MET A 18 -15.46 11.04 -14.77
N ALA A 19 -16.00 10.00 -15.44
CA ALA A 19 -15.37 8.69 -15.52
C ALA A 19 -14.02 8.75 -16.26
N SER A 20 -13.96 9.52 -17.36
CA SER A 20 -12.73 9.78 -18.12
C SER A 20 -11.71 10.52 -17.27
N PHE A 21 -12.12 11.59 -16.58
CA PHE A 21 -11.24 12.32 -15.66
C PHE A 21 -10.72 11.42 -14.53
N ALA A 22 -11.57 10.58 -13.95
CA ALA A 22 -11.22 9.69 -12.85
C ALA A 22 -10.16 8.64 -13.22
N LYS A 23 -10.08 8.26 -14.50
CA LYS A 23 -9.09 7.31 -15.03
C LYS A 23 -7.86 7.98 -15.64
N LYS A 24 -7.95 9.26 -15.98
CA LYS A 24 -6.87 10.02 -16.61
C LYS A 24 -5.63 10.08 -15.71
N ASP A 25 -4.46 9.80 -16.30
CA ASP A 25 -3.14 9.82 -15.67
C ASP A 25 -2.96 8.77 -14.56
N ILE A 26 -3.71 7.67 -14.62
CA ILE A 26 -3.51 6.48 -13.80
C ILE A 26 -3.03 5.35 -14.72
N LYS A 27 -1.90 4.73 -14.38
CA LYS A 27 -1.45 3.49 -15.01
C LYS A 27 -2.52 2.40 -14.87
N THR A 28 -2.78 1.64 -15.91
CA THR A 28 -3.61 0.44 -15.86
C THR A 28 -3.02 -0.58 -14.88
N THR A 29 -3.84 -1.53 -14.44
CA THR A 29 -3.36 -2.62 -13.56
C THR A 29 -2.21 -3.38 -14.21
N ASN A 30 -2.32 -3.70 -15.51
CA ASN A 30 -1.26 -4.39 -16.26
C ASN A 30 0.06 -3.59 -16.29
N GLU A 31 -0.01 -2.27 -16.51
CA GLU A 31 1.17 -1.39 -16.47
C GLU A 31 1.77 -1.31 -15.06
N LEU A 32 0.93 -1.32 -14.01
CA LEU A 32 1.42 -1.36 -12.63
C LEU A 32 2.10 -2.69 -12.30
N GLU A 33 1.60 -3.81 -12.82
CA GLU A 33 2.25 -5.12 -12.67
C GLU A 33 3.59 -5.18 -13.40
N SER A 34 3.65 -4.68 -14.65
CA SER A 34 4.87 -4.70 -15.47
C SER A 34 5.93 -3.71 -15.01
N ASP A 35 5.50 -2.57 -14.46
CA ASP A 35 6.42 -1.49 -14.10
C ASP A 35 6.70 -1.52 -12.61
N GLU A 36 5.65 -1.32 -11.80
CA GLU A 36 5.81 -1.03 -10.38
C GLU A 36 6.10 -2.28 -9.56
N PHE A 37 5.42 -3.37 -9.88
CA PHE A 37 5.46 -4.62 -9.12
C PHE A 37 6.14 -5.77 -9.86
N SER A 38 6.94 -5.48 -10.89
CA SER A 38 7.65 -6.50 -11.69
C SER A 38 8.60 -7.41 -10.90
N HIS A 39 9.05 -6.96 -9.73
CA HIS A 39 9.92 -7.69 -8.81
C HIS A 39 9.16 -8.64 -7.85
N VAL A 40 7.83 -8.59 -7.84
CA VAL A 40 6.98 -9.46 -7.01
C VAL A 40 6.77 -10.78 -7.75
N GLN A 41 7.36 -11.87 -7.25
CA GLN A 41 7.35 -13.15 -7.97
C GLN A 41 5.96 -13.79 -8.02
N ASN A 42 5.21 -13.74 -6.92
CA ASN A 42 3.88 -14.32 -6.84
C ASN A 42 2.87 -13.48 -7.66
N GLN A 43 2.26 -14.10 -8.67
CA GLN A 43 1.35 -13.42 -9.60
C GLN A 43 0.09 -12.90 -8.90
N ASP A 44 -0.49 -13.66 -7.96
CA ASP A 44 -1.70 -13.25 -7.24
C ASP A 44 -1.43 -12.02 -6.36
N ILE A 45 -0.27 -11.98 -5.69
CA ILE A 45 0.16 -10.82 -4.90
C ILE A 45 0.41 -9.62 -5.83
N ARG A 46 1.09 -9.83 -6.95
CA ARG A 46 1.40 -8.77 -7.93
C ARG A 46 0.13 -8.12 -8.46
N GLN A 47 -0.84 -8.92 -8.88
CA GLN A 47 -2.14 -8.45 -9.33
C GLN A 47 -2.88 -7.70 -8.22
N ALA A 48 -2.94 -8.26 -7.01
CA ALA A 48 -3.61 -7.62 -5.87
C ALA A 48 -2.98 -6.27 -5.51
N LEU A 49 -1.65 -6.15 -5.57
CA LEU A 49 -0.93 -4.89 -5.36
C LEU A 49 -1.28 -3.85 -6.43
N ALA A 50 -1.31 -4.26 -7.71
CA ALA A 50 -1.66 -3.40 -8.83
C ALA A 50 -3.11 -2.91 -8.77
N GLU A 51 -4.06 -3.81 -8.49
CA GLU A 51 -5.48 -3.48 -8.31
C GLU A 51 -5.70 -2.52 -7.14
N THR A 52 -5.02 -2.76 -6.01
CA THR A 52 -5.13 -1.89 -4.83
C THR A 52 -4.57 -0.50 -5.12
N LEU A 53 -3.41 -0.41 -5.80
CA LEU A 53 -2.82 0.88 -6.15
C LEU A 53 -3.70 1.62 -7.16
N TYR A 54 -4.18 0.94 -8.21
CA TYR A 54 -5.13 1.51 -9.17
C TYR A 54 -6.37 2.07 -8.45
N GLY A 55 -6.98 1.28 -7.56
CA GLY A 55 -8.16 1.67 -6.77
C GLY A 55 -7.91 2.92 -5.90
N ALA A 56 -6.78 2.96 -5.19
CA ALA A 56 -6.40 4.10 -4.36
C ALA A 56 -6.22 5.38 -5.19
N ARG A 57 -5.62 5.27 -6.39
CA ARG A 57 -5.44 6.39 -7.33
C ARG A 57 -6.77 6.83 -7.94
N TRP A 58 -7.65 5.88 -8.27
CA TRP A 58 -8.98 6.17 -8.79
C TRP A 58 -9.84 6.88 -7.74
N LEU A 59 -9.83 6.42 -6.48
CA LEU A 59 -10.51 7.09 -5.37
C LEU A 59 -10.00 8.52 -5.13
N TYR A 60 -8.71 8.76 -5.34
CA TYR A 60 -8.15 10.11 -5.30
C TYR A 60 -8.73 11.00 -6.39
N LYS A 61 -8.74 10.53 -7.64
CA LYS A 61 -9.27 11.30 -8.77
C LYS A 61 -10.79 11.50 -8.66
N LEU A 62 -11.53 10.54 -8.11
CA LEU A 62 -12.96 10.70 -7.82
C LEU A 62 -13.20 11.81 -6.80
N GLY A 63 -12.41 11.85 -5.72
CA GLY A 63 -12.49 12.94 -4.74
C GLY A 63 -12.20 14.31 -5.36
N LEU A 64 -11.27 14.39 -6.32
CA LEU A 64 -11.03 15.62 -7.09
C LEU A 64 -12.19 15.99 -8.01
N ALA A 65 -12.77 15.02 -8.72
CA ALA A 65 -13.89 15.25 -9.64
C ALA A 65 -15.11 15.81 -8.93
N LEU A 66 -15.36 15.34 -7.70
CA LEU A 66 -16.45 15.78 -6.85
C LEU A 66 -16.14 17.06 -6.06
N LEU A 67 -14.92 17.60 -6.20
CA LEU A 67 -14.43 18.72 -5.38
C LEU A 67 -14.62 18.46 -3.87
N ALA A 68 -14.40 17.21 -3.44
CA ALA A 68 -14.65 16.78 -2.08
C ALA A 68 -13.84 17.61 -1.07
N THR A 69 -14.53 18.17 -0.09
CA THR A 69 -13.94 18.99 0.98
C THR A 69 -14.30 18.42 2.35
N ASP A 70 -13.63 18.91 3.39
CA ASP A 70 -13.89 18.54 4.79
C ASP A 70 -14.10 17.03 5.01
N LYS A 71 -15.30 16.61 5.40
CA LYS A 71 -15.58 15.23 5.83
C LYS A 71 -15.53 14.24 4.68
N GLU A 72 -15.89 14.66 3.48
CA GLU A 72 -15.80 13.84 2.27
C GLU A 72 -14.33 13.62 1.92
N GLN A 73 -13.53 14.69 1.91
CA GLN A 73 -12.08 14.59 1.74
C GLN A 73 -11.47 13.64 2.78
N TYR A 74 -11.91 13.70 4.03
CA TYR A 74 -11.41 12.82 5.08
C TYR A 74 -11.79 11.35 4.85
N ALA A 75 -12.90 11.05 4.19
CA ALA A 75 -13.25 9.69 3.78
C ALA A 75 -12.27 9.18 2.71
N HIS A 76 -12.03 9.96 1.65
CA HIS A 76 -11.07 9.61 0.61
C HIS A 76 -9.64 9.43 1.15
N VAL A 77 -9.16 10.35 1.99
CA VAL A 77 -7.82 10.27 2.60
C VAL A 77 -7.69 9.04 3.49
N ARG A 78 -8.73 8.68 4.26
CA ARG A 78 -8.72 7.47 5.10
C ARG A 78 -8.59 6.21 4.28
N ALA A 79 -9.42 6.06 3.24
CA ALA A 79 -9.35 4.91 2.34
C ALA A 79 -7.96 4.77 1.72
N GLN A 80 -7.41 5.86 1.19
CA GLN A 80 -6.07 5.88 0.60
C GLN A 80 -4.96 5.48 1.59
N ILE A 81 -5.00 5.95 2.84
CA ILE A 81 -3.99 5.58 3.84
C ILE A 81 -4.06 4.08 4.14
N ILE A 82 -5.26 3.49 4.18
CA ILE A 82 -5.44 2.06 4.37
C ILE A 82 -4.82 1.31 3.19
N ASP A 83 -5.19 1.67 1.96
CA ASP A 83 -4.73 0.99 0.75
C ASP A 83 -3.21 1.08 0.59
N TYR A 84 -2.62 2.27 0.75
CA TYR A 84 -1.16 2.44 0.66
C TYR A 84 -0.43 1.67 1.77
N ALA A 85 -0.97 1.61 2.98
CA ALA A 85 -0.37 0.83 4.07
C ALA A 85 -0.47 -0.68 3.80
N SER A 86 -1.61 -1.15 3.27
CA SER A 86 -1.80 -2.55 2.88
C SER A 86 -0.83 -2.97 1.78
N ILE A 87 -0.62 -2.13 0.77
CA ILE A 87 0.41 -2.33 -0.27
C ILE A 87 1.78 -2.49 0.37
N CYS A 88 2.16 -1.57 1.26
CA CYS A 88 3.47 -1.63 1.92
C CYS A 88 3.64 -2.91 2.75
N GLU A 89 2.60 -3.30 3.48
CA GLU A 89 2.61 -4.47 4.35
C GLU A 89 2.73 -5.79 3.56
N ALA A 90 2.01 -5.89 2.44
CA ALA A 90 2.07 -7.04 1.54
C ALA A 90 3.41 -7.11 0.79
N LEU A 91 3.90 -5.97 0.28
CA LEU A 91 5.17 -5.90 -0.42
C LEU A 91 6.36 -6.24 0.49
N LEU A 92 6.35 -5.78 1.74
CA LEU A 92 7.36 -6.19 2.73
C LEU A 92 7.28 -7.68 3.01
N ALA A 93 6.09 -8.28 3.06
CA ALA A 93 5.98 -9.72 3.29
C ALA A 93 6.58 -10.53 2.13
N ASP A 94 6.29 -10.12 0.90
CA ASP A 94 6.80 -10.77 -0.30
C ASP A 94 8.34 -10.66 -0.38
N VAL A 95 8.91 -9.45 -0.26
CA VAL A 95 10.38 -9.27 -0.33
C VAL A 95 11.11 -10.02 0.78
N LEU A 96 10.53 -10.11 1.98
CA LEU A 96 11.10 -10.87 3.09
C LEU A 96 11.04 -12.38 2.83
N ALA A 97 9.96 -12.88 2.21
CA ALA A 97 9.86 -14.28 1.79
C ALA A 97 10.92 -14.61 0.74
N GLN A 98 11.06 -13.77 -0.28
CA GLN A 98 12.09 -13.91 -1.31
C GLN A 98 13.51 -13.86 -0.71
N GLY A 99 13.76 -12.91 0.19
CA GLY A 99 15.02 -12.77 0.90
C GLY A 99 15.37 -13.97 1.78
N TYR A 100 14.37 -14.58 2.43
CA TYR A 100 14.57 -15.80 3.21
C TYR A 100 14.93 -16.99 2.30
N SER A 101 14.16 -17.21 1.24
CA SER A 101 14.41 -18.29 0.26
C SER A 101 15.79 -18.24 -0.38
N THR A 102 16.34 -17.04 -0.52
CA THR A 102 17.66 -16.80 -1.13
C THR A 102 18.78 -16.62 -0.10
N ASN A 103 18.50 -16.80 1.19
CA ASN A 103 19.44 -16.62 2.29
C ASN A 103 20.12 -15.24 2.31
N ARG A 104 19.37 -14.20 1.96
CA ARG A 104 19.83 -12.80 1.86
C ARG A 104 19.42 -11.92 3.05
N LEU A 105 18.53 -12.41 3.92
CA LEU A 105 18.13 -11.68 5.13
C LEU A 105 19.32 -11.53 6.08
N GLN A 106 19.41 -10.37 6.72
CA GLN A 106 20.45 -10.06 7.71
C GLN A 106 19.82 -9.60 9.02
N GLY A 107 20.66 -9.52 10.05
CA GLY A 107 20.24 -9.21 11.41
C GLY A 107 19.67 -10.41 12.14
N ASN A 108 19.02 -10.15 13.27
CA ASN A 108 18.52 -11.20 14.16
C ASN A 108 16.99 -11.24 14.19
N GLN A 109 16.31 -10.13 13.84
CA GLN A 109 14.87 -10.03 14.03
C GLN A 109 14.07 -11.09 13.25
N PHE A 110 14.54 -11.51 12.08
CA PHE A 110 13.85 -12.52 11.26
C PHE A 110 13.81 -13.91 11.91
N GLN A 111 14.61 -14.14 12.96
CA GLN A 111 14.64 -15.41 13.69
C GLN A 111 13.59 -15.48 14.81
N TYR A 112 12.82 -14.40 15.04
CA TYR A 112 11.85 -14.28 16.13
C TYR A 112 10.54 -13.68 15.64
N PHE A 113 9.39 -14.06 16.22
CA PHE A 113 8.08 -13.48 15.87
C PHE A 113 7.82 -12.12 16.50
N ASP A 114 8.44 -11.84 17.64
CA ASP A 114 8.26 -10.64 18.44
C ASP A 114 9.52 -9.76 18.45
N LEU A 115 9.31 -8.46 18.63
CA LEU A 115 10.38 -7.47 18.70
C LEU A 115 11.24 -7.59 19.98
N ARG A 116 10.79 -8.37 20.97
CA ARG A 116 11.57 -8.64 22.19
C ARG A 116 12.44 -9.88 22.06
N CYS A 117 12.41 -10.55 20.90
CA CYS A 117 13.17 -11.77 20.62
C CYS A 117 12.93 -12.90 21.64
N THR A 118 11.69 -13.03 22.11
CA THR A 118 11.33 -14.06 23.12
C THR A 118 10.82 -15.34 22.48
N ARG A 119 10.18 -15.25 21.31
CA ARG A 119 9.56 -16.37 20.60
C ARG A 119 10.24 -16.59 19.26
N ARG A 120 10.96 -17.70 19.10
CA ARG A 120 11.60 -18.06 17.83
C ARG A 120 10.59 -18.27 16.71
N MET A 121 10.99 -17.86 15.51
CA MET A 121 10.24 -18.02 14.28
C MET A 121 10.56 -19.38 13.63
N HIS A 122 9.52 -20.12 13.28
CA HIS A 122 9.63 -21.35 12.50
C HIS A 122 9.24 -21.03 11.06
N TRP A 123 10.26 -20.87 10.23
CA TRP A 123 10.10 -20.63 8.80
C TRP A 123 9.66 -21.92 8.09
N ASN A 124 8.64 -21.79 7.25
CA ASN A 124 8.26 -22.84 6.34
C ASN A 124 9.13 -22.71 5.08
N ASN A 125 10.10 -23.61 4.93
CA ASN A 125 11.05 -23.56 3.82
C ASN A 125 10.40 -23.75 2.44
N ASN A 126 9.22 -24.38 2.37
CA ASN A 126 8.50 -24.59 1.11
C ASN A 126 7.59 -23.41 0.75
N ASP A 127 7.15 -22.65 1.76
CA ASP A 127 6.28 -21.48 1.61
C ASP A 127 6.59 -20.46 2.71
N PRO A 128 7.68 -19.67 2.56
CA PRO A 128 8.10 -18.71 3.58
C PRO A 128 7.07 -17.61 3.84
N LEU A 129 6.27 -17.27 2.83
CA LEU A 129 5.23 -16.25 2.94
C LEU A 129 4.20 -16.64 4.00
N ARG A 130 3.84 -17.92 4.10
CA ARG A 130 2.93 -18.43 5.15
C ARG A 130 3.47 -18.19 6.56
N SER A 131 4.78 -18.23 6.76
CA SER A 131 5.38 -17.90 8.06
C SER A 131 5.27 -16.40 8.37
N ILE A 132 5.37 -15.54 7.35
CA ILE A 132 5.29 -14.09 7.50
C ILE A 132 3.85 -13.60 7.69
N ASN A 133 2.84 -14.31 7.19
CA ASN A 133 1.43 -13.89 7.27
C ASN A 133 0.96 -13.53 8.69
N ASN A 134 1.50 -14.19 9.72
CA ASN A 134 1.14 -13.93 11.13
C ASN A 134 2.02 -12.86 11.81
N THR A 135 2.94 -12.24 11.09
CA THR A 135 3.80 -11.17 11.62
C THR A 135 3.13 -9.81 11.47
N THR A 136 3.46 -8.90 12.38
CA THR A 136 2.92 -7.54 12.36
C THR A 136 3.64 -6.66 11.33
N PHE A 137 2.97 -5.61 10.85
CA PHE A 137 3.61 -4.60 10.00
C PHE A 137 4.89 -4.01 10.63
N GLU A 138 4.88 -3.78 11.94
CA GLU A 138 6.07 -3.27 12.66
C GLU A 138 7.26 -4.23 12.61
N TRP A 139 6.99 -5.52 12.78
CA TRP A 139 8.00 -6.56 12.65
C TRP A 139 8.61 -6.59 11.25
N ARG A 140 7.77 -6.52 10.21
CA ARG A 140 8.23 -6.54 8.81
C ARG A 140 9.13 -5.35 8.49
N ILE A 141 8.80 -4.17 8.99
CA ILE A 141 9.63 -2.96 8.86
C ILE A 141 10.99 -3.20 9.53
N LYS A 142 11.00 -3.74 10.74
CA LYS A 142 12.24 -3.97 11.50
C LYS A 142 13.16 -4.97 10.82
N VAL A 143 12.64 -6.09 10.32
CA VAL A 143 13.45 -7.08 9.58
C VAL A 143 14.00 -6.47 8.29
N ALA A 144 13.17 -5.73 7.56
CA ALA A 144 13.58 -5.11 6.31
C ALA A 144 14.70 -4.07 6.52
N GLU A 145 14.63 -3.28 7.60
CA GLU A 145 15.68 -2.34 7.99
C GLU A 145 16.98 -3.08 8.37
N GLU A 146 16.90 -4.12 9.20
CA GLU A 146 18.08 -4.91 9.58
C GLU A 146 18.73 -5.65 8.40
N SER A 147 17.93 -6.05 7.42
CA SER A 147 18.39 -6.72 6.19
C SER A 147 18.91 -5.75 5.12
N GLY A 148 18.86 -4.43 5.37
CA GLY A 148 19.25 -3.42 4.39
C GLY A 148 18.32 -3.34 3.17
N ILE A 149 17.11 -3.93 3.24
CA ILE A 149 16.08 -3.83 2.20
C ILE A 149 15.55 -2.41 2.13
N ILE A 150 15.41 -1.77 3.31
CA ILE A 150 15.00 -0.39 3.44
C ILE A 150 15.98 0.41 4.29
N ASP A 151 16.11 1.70 4.00
CA ASP A 151 16.87 2.61 4.85
C ASP A 151 16.09 3.07 6.10
N ALA A 152 16.82 3.65 7.07
CA ALA A 152 16.26 4.12 8.33
C ALA A 152 15.23 5.26 8.15
N GLN A 153 15.34 6.07 7.09
CA GLN A 153 14.39 7.14 6.82
C GLN A 153 13.05 6.57 6.33
N LEU A 154 13.09 5.58 5.46
CA LEU A 154 11.92 4.86 4.99
C LEU A 154 11.29 4.06 6.13
N ALA A 155 12.08 3.39 6.98
CA ALA A 155 11.58 2.70 8.17
C ALA A 155 10.81 3.63 9.12
N ARG A 156 11.31 4.85 9.37
CA ARG A 156 10.59 5.89 10.13
C ARG A 156 9.28 6.29 9.44
N SER A 157 9.31 6.48 8.13
CA SER A 157 8.14 6.89 7.35
C SER A 157 7.04 5.81 7.35
N LEU A 158 7.42 4.54 7.21
CA LEU A 158 6.52 3.38 7.29
C LEU A 158 5.92 3.24 8.68
N ASN A 159 6.69 3.44 9.75
CA ASN A 159 6.17 3.45 11.12
C ASN A 159 5.17 4.60 11.36
N GLY A 160 5.43 5.77 10.77
CA GLY A 160 4.49 6.88 10.73
C GLY A 160 3.19 6.50 10.04
N MET A 161 3.28 5.89 8.85
CA MET A 161 2.12 5.42 8.08
C MET A 161 1.31 4.37 8.85
N ARG A 162 1.98 3.35 9.42
CA ARG A 162 1.38 2.31 10.27
C ARG A 162 0.59 2.92 11.43
N SER A 163 1.18 3.89 12.12
CA SER A 163 0.52 4.58 13.24
C SER A 163 -0.74 5.30 12.77
N LYS A 164 -0.72 5.94 11.59
CA LYS A 164 -1.90 6.60 11.02
C LYS A 164 -2.95 5.63 10.51
N ARG A 165 -2.57 4.52 9.88
CA ARG A 165 -3.52 3.44 9.53
C ARG A 165 -4.25 2.94 10.77
N ASN A 166 -3.58 2.82 11.91
CA ASN A 166 -4.22 2.43 13.17
C ASN A 166 -5.21 3.47 13.73
N THR A 167 -5.11 4.75 13.33
CA THR A 167 -6.12 5.78 13.68
C THR A 167 -7.40 5.70 12.84
N VAL A 168 -7.51 4.73 11.94
CA VAL A 168 -8.78 4.39 11.29
C VAL A 168 -9.74 3.73 12.29
N HIS A 169 -9.21 2.99 13.28
CA HIS A 169 -10.01 2.50 14.40
C HIS A 169 -10.51 3.68 15.24
N LEU A 170 -11.84 3.84 15.38
CA LEU A 170 -12.46 5.03 15.96
C LEU A 170 -11.96 5.36 17.37
N THR A 171 -11.73 4.36 18.22
CA THR A 171 -11.17 4.55 19.56
C THR A 171 -9.78 5.19 19.51
N ARG A 172 -8.90 4.67 18.64
CA ARG A 172 -7.56 5.26 18.40
C ARG A 172 -7.65 6.67 17.83
N LYS A 173 -8.62 6.93 16.95
CA LYS A 173 -8.86 8.27 16.38
C LYS A 173 -9.21 9.29 17.48
N ILE A 174 -10.15 8.94 18.34
CA ILE A 174 -10.62 9.80 19.45
C ILE A 174 -9.45 10.07 20.41
N MET A 175 -8.71 9.04 20.80
CA MET A 175 -7.57 9.18 21.73
C MET A 175 -6.40 10.00 21.16
N SER A 176 -6.19 9.97 19.83
CA SER A 176 -5.06 10.64 19.18
C SER A 176 -5.37 12.04 18.65
N GLY A 177 -6.65 12.47 18.66
CA GLY A 177 -7.07 13.79 18.18
C GLY A 177 -6.77 14.05 16.70
N VAL A 178 -6.56 13.01 15.88
CA VAL A 178 -6.09 13.17 14.50
C VAL A 178 -7.18 13.71 13.59
N THR A 179 -6.90 14.87 12.97
CA THR A 179 -7.61 15.38 11.80
C THR A 179 -6.95 14.83 10.53
N TYR A 180 -7.76 14.22 9.66
CA TYR A 180 -7.29 13.82 8.34
C TYR A 180 -7.16 15.08 7.48
N TRP A 181 -6.20 15.12 6.56
CA TRP A 181 -6.08 16.17 5.56
C TRP A 181 -5.25 15.66 4.39
N SER A 182 -5.35 16.33 3.23
CA SER A 182 -4.77 15.90 1.96
C SER A 182 -3.27 15.54 2.00
N GLY A 183 -2.49 16.21 2.84
CA GLY A 183 -1.05 15.94 2.97
C GLY A 183 -0.72 14.58 3.59
N PHE A 184 -1.65 13.94 4.32
CA PHE A 184 -1.42 12.57 4.79
C PHE A 184 -1.44 11.57 3.64
N ALA A 185 -2.44 11.65 2.76
CA ALA A 185 -2.50 10.78 1.58
C ALA A 185 -1.26 10.95 0.70
N LYS A 186 -0.83 12.20 0.47
CA LYS A 186 0.40 12.49 -0.30
C LYS A 186 1.64 11.86 0.33
N ARG A 187 1.84 12.01 1.65
CA ARG A 187 2.98 11.40 2.36
C ARG A 187 2.94 9.87 2.31
N SER A 188 1.76 9.27 2.48
CA SER A 188 1.60 7.82 2.41
C SER A 188 1.92 7.29 1.01
N HIS A 189 1.42 7.96 -0.03
CA HIS A 189 1.73 7.66 -1.42
C HIS A 189 3.23 7.73 -1.71
N THR A 190 3.91 8.82 -1.29
CA THR A 190 5.37 8.95 -1.45
C THR A 190 6.13 7.84 -0.72
N THR A 191 5.74 7.53 0.52
CA THR A 191 6.38 6.46 1.30
C THR A 191 6.22 5.10 0.63
N MET A 192 5.04 4.80 0.09
CA MET A 192 4.78 3.56 -0.65
C MET A 192 5.64 3.47 -1.92
N PHE A 193 5.76 4.55 -2.70
CA PHE A 193 6.62 4.55 -3.89
C PHE A 193 8.10 4.40 -3.55
N HIS A 194 8.56 5.01 -2.45
CA HIS A 194 9.94 4.81 -1.98
C HIS A 194 10.19 3.35 -1.59
N LEU A 195 9.21 2.70 -0.96
CA LEU A 195 9.30 1.28 -0.66
C LEU A 195 9.40 0.43 -1.93
N ILE A 196 8.51 0.65 -2.91
CA ILE A 196 8.55 -0.04 -4.21
C ILE A 196 9.94 0.09 -4.86
N PHE A 197 10.51 1.29 -4.82
CA PHE A 197 11.84 1.53 -5.37
C PHE A 197 12.93 0.74 -4.63
N GLN A 198 12.97 0.81 -3.30
CA GLN A 198 14.01 0.14 -2.51
C GLN A 198 13.90 -1.39 -2.56
N THR A 199 12.69 -1.96 -2.51
CA THR A 199 12.50 -3.42 -2.63
C THR A 199 12.89 -3.94 -4.00
N ARG A 200 12.54 -3.22 -5.07
CA ARG A 200 12.97 -3.56 -6.42
C ARG A 200 14.48 -3.49 -6.57
N SER A 201 15.09 -2.39 -6.09
CA SER A 201 16.54 -2.21 -6.15
C SER A 201 17.27 -3.30 -5.38
N TRP A 202 16.80 -3.65 -4.18
CA TRP A 202 17.41 -4.68 -3.35
C TRP A 202 17.32 -6.06 -4.02
N LEU A 203 16.16 -6.47 -4.53
CA LEU A 203 16.02 -7.76 -5.23
C LEU A 203 16.81 -7.84 -6.55
N GLY A 204 17.05 -6.70 -7.21
CA GLY A 204 17.87 -6.61 -8.42
C GLY A 204 19.38 -6.65 -8.19
N THR A 205 19.84 -6.49 -6.94
CA THR A 205 21.24 -6.74 -6.54
C THR A 205 21.49 -8.21 -6.26
#